data_AF-A0A080YZW1-F1
#
_entry.id   AF-A0A080YZW1-F1
#
_cell.length_a   1.000
_cell.length_b   1.000
_cell.length_c   1.000
_cell.angle_alpha   90.00
_cell.angle_beta   90.00
_cell.angle_gamma   90.00
#
_symmetry.space_group_name_H-M   'P 1'
#
loop_
_entity.id
_entity.type
_entity.pdbx_description
1 polymer ?
#
loop_
_entity_poly.entity_id
_entity_poly.type
_entity_poly.pdbx_seq_one_letter_code
_entity_poly.pdbx_strand_id
1 'polypeptide(L)'
;MVMSVLDLAVPGAGTLAEALTTIYKLCGEMSERKNVCGHLHSGLMCIMDGLETKQDDDQFPSKESLDKFVTVVLKLLRYLDQCKGKELVYRVLECGKMTVETRQVYEDITELFELFDVVMVNWSEQWEHDLRVQRDVLIASVRDNEVLLRDLQSSRAQVDALLSLKFELEQRIAQHDKKIVECIKSMIATIT
;
A
#
# COMPACT_ATOMS: atom_id res chain seq x y z
N MET A 1 -34.11 9.61 -9.50
CA MET A 1 -33.37 8.45 -8.98
C MET A 1 -32.19 9.01 -8.25
N VAL A 2 -32.16 8.92 -6.92
CA VAL A 2 -30.98 9.36 -6.16
C VAL A 2 -29.91 8.31 -6.41
N MET A 3 -28.82 8.69 -7.06
CA MET A 3 -27.71 7.79 -7.33
C MET A 3 -27.05 7.47 -5.99
N SER A 4 -26.92 6.20 -5.63
CA SER A 4 -26.17 5.82 -4.42
C SER A 4 -24.70 6.16 -4.61
N VAL A 5 -24.02 6.57 -3.55
CA VAL A 5 -22.55 6.75 -3.54
C VAL A 5 -21.85 5.45 -3.94
N LEU A 6 -22.41 4.29 -3.58
CA LEU A 6 -21.89 2.96 -3.94
C LEU A 6 -21.92 2.70 -5.45
N ASP A 7 -22.85 3.31 -6.17
CA ASP A 7 -23.03 3.15 -7.63
C ASP A 7 -22.10 4.07 -8.43
N LEU A 8 -21.27 4.89 -7.77
CA LEU A 8 -20.30 5.75 -8.45
C LEU A 8 -19.36 4.91 -9.31
N ALA A 9 -19.20 5.31 -10.57
CA ALA A 9 -18.32 4.64 -11.49
C ALA A 9 -16.85 4.90 -11.13
N VAL A 10 -16.09 3.82 -10.97
CA VAL A 10 -14.64 3.84 -10.78
C VAL A 10 -13.97 3.36 -12.08
N PRO A 11 -13.31 4.25 -12.84
CA PRO A 11 -12.71 3.91 -14.12
C PRO A 11 -11.83 2.66 -14.11
N GLY A 12 -12.26 1.61 -14.82
CA GLY A 12 -11.54 0.35 -14.93
C GLY A 12 -11.65 -0.59 -13.74
N ALA A 13 -12.46 -0.25 -12.72
CA ALA A 13 -12.66 -1.07 -11.52
C ALA A 13 -14.14 -1.32 -11.17
N GLY A 14 -15.08 -0.91 -12.04
CA GLY A 14 -16.51 -1.13 -11.86
C GLY A 14 -17.15 -0.05 -11.00
N THR A 15 -18.07 -0.43 -10.11
CA THR A 15 -18.65 0.49 -9.14
C THR A 15 -17.71 0.75 -7.96
N LEU A 16 -17.99 1.78 -7.17
CA LEU A 16 -17.23 2.09 -5.97
C LEU A 16 -17.25 0.91 -4.97
N ALA A 17 -18.40 0.26 -4.79
CA ALA A 17 -18.53 -0.91 -3.93
C ALA A 17 -17.64 -2.08 -4.40
N GLU A 18 -17.60 -2.33 -5.71
CA GLU A 18 -16.74 -3.36 -6.31
C GLU A 18 -15.26 -3.02 -6.16
N ALA A 19 -14.90 -1.75 -6.35
CA ALA A 19 -13.55 -1.25 -6.19
C ALA A 19 -13.06 -1.40 -4.73
N LEU A 20 -13.84 -1.00 -3.74
CA LEU A 20 -13.51 -1.13 -2.32
C LEU A 20 -13.38 -2.60 -1.91
N THR A 21 -14.28 -3.46 -2.38
CA THR A 21 -14.18 -4.93 -2.16
C THR A 21 -12.88 -5.50 -2.74
N THR A 22 -12.47 -5.00 -3.91
CA THR A 22 -11.22 -5.41 -4.56
C THR A 22 -10.01 -4.94 -3.78
N ILE A 23 -10.00 -3.68 -3.30
CA ILE A 23 -8.97 -3.15 -2.41
C ILE A 23 -8.83 -4.03 -1.17
N TYR A 24 -9.94 -4.36 -0.50
CA TYR A 24 -9.92 -5.21 0.70
C TYR A 24 -9.22 -6.54 0.47
N LYS A 25 -9.56 -7.22 -0.63
CA LYS A 25 -8.94 -8.50 -1.01
C LYS A 25 -7.44 -8.34 -1.25
N LEU A 26 -7.05 -7.35 -2.05
CA LEU A 26 -5.65 -7.08 -2.36
C LEU A 26 -4.85 -6.72 -1.10
N CYS A 27 -5.40 -5.92 -0.18
CA CYS A 27 -4.78 -5.63 1.12
C CYS A 27 -4.49 -6.92 1.91
N GLY A 28 -5.39 -7.91 1.86
CA GLY A 28 -5.23 -9.20 2.52
C GLY A 28 -4.12 -10.08 1.94
N GLU A 29 -3.79 -9.89 0.66
CA GLU A 29 -2.73 -10.60 -0.06
C GLU A 29 -1.34 -9.94 0.09
N MET A 30 -1.28 -8.72 0.63
CA MET A 30 -0.03 -8.03 0.89
C MET A 30 0.79 -8.76 1.95
N SER A 31 2.11 -8.90 1.70
CA SER A 31 3.06 -9.54 2.63
C SER A 31 3.25 -8.71 3.91
N GLU A 32 4.40 -8.06 4.11
CA GLU A 32 4.65 -7.24 5.30
C GLU A 32 3.75 -6.00 5.41
N ARG A 33 3.07 -5.61 4.32
CA ARG A 33 2.30 -4.35 4.19
C ARG A 33 0.81 -4.48 4.50
N LYS A 34 0.35 -5.66 4.90
CA LYS A 34 -1.08 -5.93 5.13
C LYS A 34 -1.75 -4.89 6.03
N ASN A 35 -1.12 -4.54 7.16
CA ASN A 35 -1.70 -3.61 8.12
C ASN A 35 -1.77 -2.19 7.55
N VAL A 36 -0.70 -1.72 6.91
CA VAL A 36 -0.63 -0.40 6.27
C VAL A 36 -1.67 -0.27 5.15
N CYS A 37 -1.82 -1.29 4.31
CA CYS A 37 -2.81 -1.27 3.24
C CYS A 37 -4.25 -1.39 3.79
N GLY A 38 -4.45 -2.22 4.81
CA GLY A 38 -5.72 -2.36 5.51
C GLY A 38 -6.15 -1.06 6.21
N HIS A 39 -5.20 -0.32 6.78
CA HIS A 39 -5.41 0.98 7.40
C HIS A 39 -5.99 1.98 6.39
N LEU A 40 -5.40 2.07 5.19
CA LEU A 40 -5.91 2.94 4.11
C LEU A 40 -7.31 2.51 3.66
N HIS A 41 -7.54 1.22 3.47
CA HIS A 41 -8.87 0.70 3.15
C HIS A 41 -9.91 1.09 4.20
N SER A 42 -9.59 0.93 5.50
CA SER A 42 -10.48 1.34 6.58
C SER A 42 -10.82 2.83 6.54
N GLY A 43 -9.85 3.69 6.19
CA GLY A 43 -10.11 5.12 6.01
C GLY A 43 -11.10 5.39 4.87
N LEU A 44 -10.96 4.71 3.73
CA LEU A 44 -11.92 4.81 2.62
C LEU A 44 -13.32 4.34 3.01
N MET A 45 -13.43 3.27 3.81
CA MET A 45 -14.71 2.79 4.33
C MET A 45 -15.36 3.79 5.28
N CYS A 46 -14.59 4.42 6.18
CA CYS A 46 -15.13 5.47 7.05
C CYS A 46 -15.64 6.68 6.27
N ILE A 47 -14.96 7.06 5.18
CA ILE A 47 -15.45 8.10 4.27
C ILE A 47 -16.77 7.66 3.63
N MET A 48 -16.83 6.44 3.12
CA MET A 48 -18.05 5.89 2.51
C MET A 48 -19.23 5.89 3.48
N ASP A 49 -19.05 5.39 4.71
CA ASP A 49 -20.08 5.38 5.75
C ASP A 49 -20.54 6.82 6.10
N GLY A 50 -19.59 7.76 6.19
CA GLY A 50 -19.89 9.18 6.41
C GLY A 50 -20.65 9.84 5.25
N LEU A 51 -20.45 9.36 4.03
CA LEU A 51 -21.19 9.85 2.85
C LEU A 51 -22.60 9.29 2.77
N GLU A 52 -22.80 8.02 3.13
CA GLU A 52 -24.13 7.41 3.19
C GLU A 52 -25.02 8.09 4.22
N THR A 53 -24.49 8.41 5.41
CA THR A 53 -25.26 9.14 6.43
C THR A 53 -25.69 10.54 5.98
N LYS A 54 -24.85 11.25 5.22
CA LYS A 54 -25.17 12.58 4.67
C LYS A 54 -26.14 12.55 3.50
N GLN A 55 -26.20 11.43 2.78
CA GLN A 55 -27.19 11.22 1.73
C GLN A 55 -28.61 11.18 2.30
N ASP A 56 -28.77 10.66 3.53
CA ASP A 56 -30.05 10.63 4.23
C ASP A 56 -30.49 12.02 4.74
N ASP A 57 -29.54 12.95 4.93
CA ASP A 57 -29.75 14.31 5.44
C ASP A 57 -29.87 15.39 4.33
N ASP A 58 -30.03 15.00 3.05
CA ASP A 58 -30.05 15.89 1.86
C ASP A 58 -28.78 16.77 1.68
N GLN A 59 -27.70 16.51 2.43
CA GLN A 59 -26.42 17.21 2.32
C GLN A 59 -25.45 16.47 1.41
N PHE A 60 -25.89 16.20 0.18
CA PHE A 60 -25.10 15.41 -0.75
C PHE A 60 -23.84 16.17 -1.21
N PRO A 61 -22.66 15.52 -1.24
CA PRO A 61 -21.44 16.19 -1.65
C PRO A 61 -21.45 16.64 -3.11
N SER A 62 -20.63 17.65 -3.41
CA SER A 62 -20.41 18.09 -4.78
C SER A 62 -19.81 16.98 -5.64
N LYS A 63 -20.11 17.01 -6.95
CA LYS A 63 -19.50 16.08 -7.91
C LYS A 63 -17.97 16.14 -7.86
N GLU A 64 -17.39 17.34 -7.73
CA GLU A 64 -15.93 17.50 -7.63
C GLU A 64 -15.35 16.75 -6.42
N SER A 65 -16.02 16.81 -5.27
CA SER A 65 -15.61 16.07 -4.07
C SER A 65 -15.66 14.56 -4.28
N LEU A 66 -16.71 14.06 -4.94
CA LEU A 66 -16.86 12.65 -5.29
C LEU A 66 -15.80 12.19 -6.32
N ASP A 67 -15.48 13.02 -7.30
CA ASP A 67 -14.43 12.75 -8.28
C ASP A 67 -13.04 12.66 -7.60
N LYS A 68 -12.78 13.48 -6.57
CA LYS A 68 -11.58 13.36 -5.72
C LYS A 68 -11.54 12.04 -4.97
N PHE A 69 -12.65 11.63 -4.36
CA PHE A 69 -12.73 10.33 -3.67
C PHE A 69 -12.44 9.16 -4.62
N VAL A 70 -13.09 9.13 -5.78
CA VAL A 70 -12.84 8.11 -6.83
C VAL A 70 -11.37 8.10 -7.26
N THR A 71 -10.73 9.27 -7.36
CA THR A 71 -9.31 9.38 -7.71
C THR A 71 -8.41 8.72 -6.67
N VAL A 72 -8.68 8.91 -5.37
CA VAL A 72 -7.92 8.28 -4.29
C VAL A 72 -8.12 6.77 -4.27
N VAL A 73 -9.35 6.29 -4.47
CA VAL A 73 -9.67 4.86 -4.59
C VAL A 73 -8.89 4.22 -5.75
N LEU A 74 -8.87 4.87 -6.92
CA LEU A 74 -8.09 4.41 -8.07
C LEU A 74 -6.58 4.37 -7.78
N LYS A 75 -6.07 5.37 -7.07
CA LYS A 75 -4.66 5.46 -6.72
C LYS A 75 -4.25 4.30 -5.82
N LEU A 76 -5.07 3.98 -4.81
CA LEU A 76 -4.83 2.84 -3.93
C LEU A 76 -4.93 1.51 -4.70
N LEU A 77 -5.95 1.33 -5.55
CA LEU A 77 -6.06 0.14 -6.40
C LEU A 77 -4.80 -0.09 -7.24
N ARG A 78 -4.32 0.95 -7.93
CA ARG A 78 -3.11 0.88 -8.76
C ARG A 78 -1.88 0.55 -7.94
N TYR A 79 -1.73 1.17 -6.77
CA TYR A 79 -0.63 0.89 -5.85
C TYR A 79 -0.63 -0.60 -5.44
N LEU A 80 -1.78 -1.12 -5.01
CA LEU A 80 -1.91 -2.50 -4.58
C LEU A 80 -1.64 -3.48 -5.72
N ASP A 81 -2.20 -3.22 -6.90
CA ASP A 81 -1.99 -4.03 -8.10
C ASP A 81 -0.51 -4.09 -8.52
N GLN A 82 0.20 -2.97 -8.39
CA GLN A 82 1.64 -2.92 -8.66
C GLN A 82 2.46 -3.67 -7.62
N CYS A 83 2.03 -3.70 -6.37
CA CYS A 83 2.81 -4.27 -5.27
C CYS A 83 2.53 -5.75 -5.01
N LYS A 84 1.36 -6.27 -5.41
CA LYS A 84 0.98 -7.66 -5.18
C LYS A 84 1.98 -8.61 -5.85
N GLY A 85 2.31 -9.70 -5.15
CA GLY A 85 3.15 -10.77 -5.69
C GLY A 85 4.62 -10.42 -5.95
N LYS A 86 5.10 -9.21 -5.58
CA LYS A 86 6.53 -8.89 -5.68
C LYS A 86 7.34 -9.82 -4.78
N GLU A 87 8.40 -10.41 -5.32
CA GLU A 87 9.38 -11.21 -4.57
C GLU A 87 10.10 -10.36 -3.51
N LEU A 88 10.57 -11.01 -2.44
CA LEU A 88 11.19 -10.33 -1.30
C LEU A 88 12.35 -9.40 -1.70
N VAL A 89 13.17 -9.82 -2.68
CA VAL A 89 14.28 -9.02 -3.21
C VAL A 89 13.79 -7.65 -3.69
N TYR A 90 12.76 -7.62 -4.53
CA TYR A 90 12.21 -6.37 -5.05
C TYR A 90 11.49 -5.56 -3.97
N ARG A 91 10.83 -6.21 -3.01
CA ARG A 91 10.20 -5.50 -1.88
C ARG A 91 11.23 -4.75 -1.03
N VAL A 92 12.42 -5.32 -0.83
CA VAL A 92 13.54 -4.66 -0.13
C VAL A 92 14.10 -3.50 -0.96
N LEU A 93 14.42 -3.75 -2.22
CA LEU A 93 15.01 -2.75 -3.12
C LEU A 93 14.08 -1.53 -3.34
N GLU A 94 12.78 -1.77 -3.41
CA GLU A 94 11.79 -0.72 -3.67
C GLU A 94 11.13 -0.17 -2.40
N CYS A 95 11.57 -0.60 -1.21
CA CYS A 95 10.90 -0.27 0.05
C CYS A 95 10.73 1.25 0.25
N GLY A 96 11.75 2.04 -0.09
CA GLY A 96 11.72 3.50 -0.01
C GLY A 96 10.65 4.09 -0.94
N LYS A 97 10.69 3.73 -2.23
CA LYS A 97 9.71 4.16 -3.24
C LYS A 97 8.28 3.81 -2.82
N MET A 98 8.05 2.54 -2.47
CA MET A 98 6.74 2.07 -2.05
C MET A 98 6.25 2.82 -0.81
N THR A 99 7.13 3.19 0.13
CA THR A 99 6.76 3.98 1.32
C THR A 99 6.29 5.38 0.95
N VAL A 100 6.96 6.04 0.00
CA VAL A 100 6.55 7.36 -0.51
C VAL A 100 5.17 7.28 -1.17
N GLU A 101 4.96 6.30 -2.05
CA GLU A 101 3.67 6.11 -2.74
C GLU A 101 2.53 5.85 -1.75
N THR A 102 2.77 5.01 -0.74
CA THR A 102 1.76 4.67 0.28
C THR A 102 1.43 5.87 1.17
N ARG A 103 2.43 6.70 1.50
CA ARG A 103 2.25 7.94 2.26
C ARG A 103 1.41 8.95 1.51
N GLN A 104 1.61 9.08 0.20
CA GLN A 104 0.79 9.99 -0.58
C GLN A 104 -0.70 9.59 -0.53
N VAL A 105 -1.02 8.28 -0.58
CA VAL A 105 -2.41 7.84 -0.44
C VAL A 105 -2.97 8.14 0.96
N TYR A 106 -2.15 7.97 2.01
CA TYR A 106 -2.54 8.34 3.38
C TYR A 106 -2.89 9.85 3.49
N GLU A 107 -2.06 10.71 2.92
CA GLU A 107 -2.27 12.15 2.90
C GLU A 107 -3.55 12.50 2.13
N ASP A 108 -3.74 11.92 0.93
CA ASP A 108 -4.95 12.15 0.14
C ASP A 108 -6.23 11.69 0.90
N ILE A 109 -6.19 10.57 1.64
CA ILE A 109 -7.33 10.12 2.47
C ILE A 109 -7.58 11.10 3.62
N THR A 110 -6.52 11.63 4.23
CA THR A 110 -6.63 12.62 5.31
C THR A 110 -7.31 13.90 4.82
N GLU A 111 -6.96 14.36 3.61
CA GLU A 111 -7.66 15.49 2.97
C GLU A 111 -9.15 15.19 2.72
N LEU A 112 -9.50 13.95 2.37
CA LEU A 112 -10.89 13.55 2.21
C LEU A 112 -11.66 13.51 3.52
N PHE A 113 -11.03 13.18 4.65
CA PHE A 113 -11.66 13.30 5.97
C PHE A 113 -12.07 14.74 6.25
N GLU A 114 -11.20 15.71 5.97
CA GLU A 114 -11.52 17.13 6.12
C GLU A 114 -12.64 17.56 5.15
N LEU A 115 -12.53 17.15 3.87
CA LEU A 115 -13.49 17.50 2.83
C LEU A 115 -14.91 16.99 3.12
N PHE A 116 -15.01 15.80 3.70
CA PHE A 116 -16.28 15.16 4.04
C PHE A 116 -16.63 15.25 5.52
N ASP A 117 -15.90 16.03 6.33
CA ASP A 117 -16.14 16.19 7.77
C ASP A 117 -16.32 14.83 8.48
N VAL A 118 -15.40 13.90 8.21
CA VAL A 118 -15.34 12.56 8.78
C VAL A 118 -14.26 12.52 9.85
N VAL A 119 -14.60 12.04 11.04
CA VAL A 119 -13.67 11.93 12.16
C VAL A 119 -13.22 10.48 12.33
N MET A 120 -11.92 10.23 12.20
CA MET A 120 -11.31 8.93 12.48
C MET A 120 -10.36 9.01 13.66
N VAL A 121 -10.71 8.31 14.74
CA VAL A 121 -9.93 8.29 15.98
C VAL A 121 -8.66 7.47 15.78
N ASN A 122 -7.54 7.95 16.33
CA ASN A 122 -6.22 7.31 16.28
C ASN A 122 -5.65 7.07 14.88
N TRP A 123 -6.13 7.79 13.84
CA TRP A 123 -5.68 7.62 12.46
C TRP A 123 -4.14 7.73 12.34
N SER A 124 -3.56 8.81 12.87
CA SER A 124 -2.12 9.02 12.80
C SER A 124 -1.32 8.08 13.70
N GLU A 125 -1.73 7.84 14.95
CA GLU A 125 -0.97 6.96 15.84
C GLU A 125 -0.95 5.51 15.33
N GLN A 126 -2.09 5.02 14.85
CA GLN A 126 -2.19 3.67 14.31
C GLN A 126 -1.39 3.54 13.01
N TRP A 127 -1.37 4.57 12.16
CA TRP A 127 -0.57 4.59 10.94
C TRP A 127 0.93 4.45 11.23
N GLU A 128 1.45 5.23 12.18
CA GLU A 128 2.85 5.14 12.57
C GLU A 128 3.20 3.77 13.16
N HIS A 129 2.29 3.19 13.94
CA HIS A 129 2.44 1.84 14.45
C HIS A 129 2.51 0.83 13.30
N ASP A 130 1.60 0.91 12.33
CA ASP A 130 1.55 0.00 11.19
C ASP A 130 2.81 0.10 10.31
N LEU A 131 3.35 1.31 10.12
CA LEU A 131 4.63 1.52 9.42
C LEU A 131 5.82 0.87 10.16
N ARG A 132 5.85 0.96 11.50
CA ARG A 132 6.89 0.30 12.31
C ARG A 132 6.79 -1.22 12.18
N VAL A 133 5.59 -1.77 12.35
CA VAL A 133 5.35 -3.23 12.23
C VAL A 133 5.72 -3.73 10.84
N GLN A 134 5.28 -3.06 9.78
CA GLN A 134 5.63 -3.41 8.40
C GLN A 134 7.15 -3.51 8.23
N ARG A 135 7.87 -2.51 8.73
CA ARG A 135 9.32 -2.43 8.61
C ARG A 135 10.03 -3.55 9.36
N ASP A 136 9.58 -3.86 10.57
CA ASP A 136 10.15 -4.94 11.36
C ASP A 136 9.90 -6.30 10.73
N VAL A 137 8.70 -6.52 10.16
CA VAL A 137 8.36 -7.75 9.42
C VAL A 137 9.19 -7.89 8.14
N LEU A 138 9.45 -6.80 7.41
CA LEU A 138 10.33 -6.83 6.22
C LEU A 138 11.73 -7.30 6.60
N ILE A 139 12.31 -6.71 7.65
CA ILE A 139 13.66 -7.04 8.13
C ILE A 139 13.69 -8.49 8.64
N ALA A 140 12.66 -8.93 9.36
CA ALA A 140 12.55 -10.31 9.81
C ALA A 140 12.47 -11.30 8.63
N SER A 141 11.72 -10.96 7.58
CA SER A 141 11.59 -11.78 6.38
C SER A 141 12.92 -11.99 5.65
N VAL A 142 13.79 -10.97 5.64
CA VAL A 142 15.15 -11.08 5.06
C VAL A 142 16.05 -12.02 5.86
N ARG A 143 15.83 -12.15 7.18
CA ARG A 143 16.60 -13.05 8.05
C ARG A 143 16.12 -14.49 7.97
N ASP A 144 14.94 -14.70 7.40
CA ASP A 144 14.38 -16.03 7.15
C ASP A 144 14.86 -16.51 5.78
N ASN A 145 15.89 -17.36 5.79
CA ASN A 145 16.45 -17.91 4.57
C ASN A 145 15.43 -18.76 3.79
N GLU A 146 14.44 -19.38 4.44
CA GLU A 146 13.43 -20.16 3.71
C GLU A 146 12.52 -19.24 2.91
N VAL A 147 12.15 -18.09 3.46
CA VAL A 147 11.37 -17.07 2.75
C VAL A 147 12.17 -16.51 1.59
N LEU A 148 13.44 -16.15 1.81
CA LEU A 148 14.30 -15.62 0.75
C LEU A 148 14.53 -16.63 -0.38
N LEU A 149 14.84 -17.88 -0.06
CA LEU A 149 15.17 -18.90 -1.05
C LEU A 149 13.93 -19.44 -1.77
N ARG A 150 12.73 -19.31 -1.20
CA ARG A 150 11.47 -19.67 -1.86
C ARG A 150 11.27 -18.92 -3.18
N ASP A 151 11.67 -17.67 -3.24
CA ASP A 151 11.58 -16.84 -4.45
C ASP A 151 12.74 -17.12 -5.43
N LEU A 152 13.79 -17.81 -4.99
CA LEU A 152 15.06 -17.99 -5.72
C LEU A 152 15.36 -19.47 -6.05
N GLN A 153 14.33 -20.26 -6.38
CA GLN A 153 14.47 -21.70 -6.64
C GLN A 153 15.27 -22.02 -7.91
N SER A 154 15.31 -21.10 -8.88
CA SER A 154 16.06 -21.30 -10.12
C SER A 154 17.40 -20.57 -10.10
N SER A 155 18.43 -21.17 -10.72
CA SER A 155 19.75 -20.53 -10.88
C SER A 155 19.66 -19.19 -11.60
N ARG A 156 18.74 -19.04 -12.55
CA ARG A 156 18.49 -17.77 -13.24
C ARG A 156 17.97 -16.70 -12.27
N ALA A 157 16.95 -17.02 -11.47
CA ALA A 157 16.40 -16.09 -10.49
C ALA A 157 17.47 -15.66 -9.46
N GLN A 158 18.33 -16.58 -9.03
CA GLN A 158 19.46 -16.27 -8.14
C GLN A 158 20.43 -15.27 -8.75
N VAL A 159 20.81 -15.47 -10.03
CA VAL A 159 21.72 -14.55 -10.73
C VAL A 159 21.06 -13.18 -10.92
N ASP A 160 19.81 -13.12 -11.34
CA ASP A 160 19.07 -11.88 -11.57
C ASP A 160 18.92 -11.09 -10.26
N ALA A 161 18.59 -11.77 -9.15
CA ALA A 161 18.51 -11.17 -7.82
C ALA A 161 19.88 -10.66 -7.34
N LEU A 162 20.94 -11.44 -7.51
CA LEU A 162 22.30 -11.07 -7.10
C LEU A 162 22.80 -9.84 -7.85
N LEU A 163 22.56 -9.76 -9.16
CA LEU A 163 22.92 -8.61 -9.98
C LEU A 163 22.15 -7.36 -9.54
N SER A 164 20.84 -7.49 -9.29
CA SER A 164 19.99 -6.39 -8.81
C SER A 164 20.45 -5.86 -7.46
N LEU A 165 20.74 -6.74 -6.50
CA LEU A 165 21.22 -6.37 -5.16
C LEU A 165 22.60 -5.71 -5.19
N LYS A 166 23.54 -6.23 -5.98
CA LYS A 166 24.88 -5.64 -6.14
C LYS A 166 24.81 -4.27 -6.80
N PHE A 167 24.03 -4.15 -7.87
CA PHE A 167 23.81 -2.87 -8.53
C PHE A 167 23.24 -1.83 -7.56
N GLU A 168 22.22 -2.19 -6.78
CA GLU A 168 21.62 -1.27 -5.81
C GLU A 168 22.63 -0.82 -4.75
N LEU A 169 23.43 -1.76 -4.23
CA LEU A 169 24.46 -1.47 -3.23
C LEU A 169 25.57 -0.56 -3.77
N GLU A 170 25.92 -0.68 -5.04
CA GLU A 170 27.00 0.11 -5.65
C GLU A 170 26.51 1.48 -6.12
N GLN A 171 25.32 1.55 -6.70
CA GLN A 171 24.85 2.74 -7.41
C GLN A 171 23.84 3.59 -6.63
N ARG A 172 23.15 2.99 -5.65
CA ARG A 172 21.97 3.60 -5.01
C ARG A 172 21.95 3.51 -3.50
N ILE A 173 23.05 3.14 -2.86
CA ILE A 173 23.15 2.99 -1.40
C ILE A 173 22.69 4.23 -0.61
N ALA A 174 22.90 5.43 -1.15
CA ALA A 174 22.49 6.68 -0.51
C ALA A 174 20.97 6.88 -0.44
N GLN A 175 20.20 6.13 -1.23
CA GLN A 175 18.73 6.16 -1.21
C GLN A 175 18.15 5.28 -0.10
N HIS A 176 18.99 4.45 0.53
CA HIS A 176 18.59 3.48 1.54
C HIS A 176 19.09 3.88 2.91
N ASP A 177 18.27 3.66 3.92
CA ASP A 177 18.74 3.76 5.30
C ASP A 177 19.63 2.57 5.68
N LYS A 178 20.36 2.72 6.79
CA LYS A 178 21.34 1.74 7.27
C LYS A 178 20.77 0.32 7.40
N LYS A 179 19.55 0.17 7.92
CA LYS A 179 18.96 -1.17 8.15
C LYS A 179 18.61 -1.86 6.83
N ILE A 180 18.15 -1.11 5.83
CA ILE A 180 17.87 -1.66 4.50
C ILE A 180 19.18 -2.04 3.78
N VAL A 181 20.22 -1.22 3.91
CA VAL A 181 21.57 -1.57 3.40
C VAL A 181 22.10 -2.85 4.03
N GLU A 182 21.90 -3.04 5.33
CA GLU A 182 22.26 -4.30 6.03
C GLU A 182 21.46 -5.49 5.50
N CYS A 183 20.17 -5.31 5.19
CA CYS A 183 19.34 -6.34 4.56
C CYS A 183 19.89 -6.73 3.18
N ILE A 184 20.19 -5.75 2.32
CA ILE A 184 20.75 -5.99 0.97
C ILE A 184 22.06 -6.80 1.07
N LYS A 185 22.97 -6.42 1.97
CA LYS A 185 24.23 -7.14 2.18
C LYS A 185 24.00 -8.57 2.67
N SER A 186 23.05 -8.77 3.59
CA SER A 186 22.70 -10.10 4.11
C SER A 186 22.14 -11.00 3.02
N MET A 187 21.29 -10.47 2.13
CA MET A 187 20.72 -11.22 1.02
C MET A 187 21.80 -11.64 0.02
N ILE A 188 22.73 -10.74 -0.34
CA ILE A 188 23.88 -11.07 -1.20
C ILE A 188 24.69 -12.23 -0.60
N ALA A 189 24.99 -12.16 0.70
CA ALA A 189 25.76 -13.19 1.40
C ALA A 189 25.03 -14.54 1.51
N THR A 190 23.70 -14.55 1.43
CA THR A 190 22.89 -15.78 1.50
C THR A 190 22.75 -16.44 0.13
N ILE A 191 22.72 -15.64 -0.93
CA ILE A 191 22.61 -16.12 -2.33
C ILE A 191 23.95 -16.62 -2.87
N THR A 192 25.07 -16.09 -2.34
CA THR A 192 26.45 -16.44 -2.74
C THR A 192 26.98 -17.63 -1.94
#